data_AF-A0A1L6T9J9-F1
#
_entry.id   AF-A0A1L6T9J9-F1
#
_cell.length_a   1.000
_cell.length_b   1.000
_cell.length_c   1.000
_cell.angle_alpha   90.00
_cell.angle_beta   90.00
_cell.angle_gamma   90.00
#
_symmetry.space_group_name_H-M   'P 1'
#
loop_
_entity.id
_entity.type
_entity.pdbx_description
1 polymer ?
#
loop_
_entity_poly.entity_id
_entity_poly.type
_entity_poly.pdbx_seq_one_letter_code
_entity_poly.pdbx_strand_id
1 'polypeptide(L)' 'MGWYYGFKLHIIVNDMGELMAFKMSKATTDDRVVLPKMAENLTGKIIGDKGYISQKLFDQLYEKGLQL' A
#
# COMPACT_ATOMS: atom_id res chain seq x y z
N MET A 1 -20.06 -14.93 0.58
CA MET A 1 -20.24 -13.51 0.22
C MET A 1 -20.47 -12.73 1.51
N GLY A 2 -19.47 -11.97 1.97
CA GLY A 2 -19.56 -11.14 3.16
C GLY A 2 -19.76 -9.68 2.78
N TRP A 3 -20.60 -8.97 3.52
CA TRP A 3 -20.74 -7.51 3.43
C TRP A 3 -19.71 -6.88 4.36
N TYR A 4 -18.82 -6.05 3.82
CA TYR A 4 -17.90 -5.26 4.63
C TYR A 4 -18.46 -3.85 4.74
N TYR A 5 -18.78 -3.43 5.96
CA TYR A 5 -19.25 -2.08 6.26
C TYR A 5 -18.14 -1.31 6.97
N GLY A 6 -17.88 -0.07 6.51
CA GLY A 6 -16.86 0.80 7.09
C GLY A 6 -15.80 1.27 6.09
N PHE A 7 -14.68 1.74 6.63
CA PHE A 7 -13.53 2.26 5.89
C PHE A 7 -12.25 1.58 6.36
N LYS A 8 -11.25 1.55 5.49
CA LYS A 8 -9.87 1.20 5.84
C LYS A 8 -9.03 2.47 5.88
N LEU A 9 -8.14 2.56 6.86
CA LEU A 9 -7.08 3.55 6.91
C LEU A 9 -5.76 2.86 6.55
N HIS A 10 -5.13 3.31 5.48
CA HIS A 10 -3.81 2.86 5.04
C HIS A 10 -2.78 3.90 5.45
N ILE A 11 -1.65 3.45 6.00
CA ILE A 11 -0.58 4.31 6.51
C ILE A 11 0.75 3.74 6.04
N ILE A 12 1.64 4.62 5.55
CA ILE A 12 3.06 4.32 5.33
C ILE A 12 3.85 5.17 6.31
N VAL A 13 4.70 4.51 7.09
CA VAL A 13 5.66 5.14 8.00
C VAL A 13 7.08 4.77 7.61
N ASN A 14 8.04 5.65 7.84
CA ASN A 14 9.45 5.29 7.72
C ASN A 14 9.97 4.65 9.03
N ASP A 15 11.23 4.24 9.01
CA ASP A 15 11.94 3.62 10.12
C ASP A 15 12.15 4.53 11.33
N MET A 16 12.10 5.85 11.13
CA MET A 16 12.10 6.85 12.21
C MET A 16 10.70 7.09 12.81
N GLY A 17 9.65 6.44 12.28
CA GLY A 17 8.27 6.58 12.74
C GLY A 17 7.53 7.79 12.15
N GLU A 18 8.08 8.44 11.13
CA GLU A 18 7.45 9.57 10.46
C GLU A 18 6.36 9.11 9.49
N LEU A 19 5.25 9.84 9.45
CA LEU A 19 4.14 9.57 8.53
C LEU A 19 4.52 10.03 7.11
N MET A 20 4.72 9.06 6.21
CA MET A 20 5.10 9.33 4.82
C MET A 20 3.87 9.54 3.92
N ALA A 21 2.83 8.72 4.11
CA ALA A 21 1.59 8.81 3.35
C ALA A 21 0.43 8.17 4.10
N PHE A 22 -0.80 8.64 3.86
CA PHE A 22 -2.01 7.99 4.33
C PHE A 22 -3.11 8.03 3.26
N LYS A 23 -4.03 7.06 3.32
CA LYS A 23 -5.22 7.05 2.47
C LYS A 23 -6.38 6.37 3.17
N MET A 24 -7.57 6.95 3.03
CA MET A 24 -8.81 6.31 3.45
C MET A 24 -9.48 5.66 2.25
N SER A 25 -9.98 4.44 2.42
CA SER A 25 -10.69 3.70 1.37
C SER A 25 -11.94 3.03 1.94
N LYS A 26 -12.82 2.53 1.06
CA LYS A 26 -13.98 1.75 1.50
C LYS A 26 -13.49 0.42 2.08
N ALA A 27 -14.21 -0.17 3.03
CA ALA A 27 -13.81 -1.44 3.63
C ALA A 27 -13.61 -2.58 2.60
N THR A 28 -14.31 -2.52 1.46
CA THR A 28 -14.22 -3.49 0.37
C THR A 28 -13.07 -3.24 -0.60
N THR A 29 -12.30 -2.15 -0.44
CA THR A 29 -11.20 -1.83 -1.34
C THR A 29 -10.03 -2.81 -1.12
N ASP A 30 -9.51 -3.32 -2.23
CA ASP A 30 -8.31 -4.15 -2.29
C ASP A 30 -7.07 -3.30 -2.01
N ASP A 31 -6.24 -3.75 -1.08
CA ASP A 31 -5.07 -3.01 -0.60
C ASP A 31 -4.03 -2.80 -1.72
N ARG A 32 -3.96 -3.74 -2.67
CA ARG A 32 -3.05 -3.70 -3.83
C ARG A 32 -3.34 -2.55 -4.79
N VAL A 33 -4.59 -2.09 -4.84
CA VAL A 33 -4.99 -0.95 -5.70
C VAL A 33 -4.63 0.39 -5.04
N VAL A 34 -4.48 0.38 -3.72
CA VAL A 34 -4.20 1.58 -2.94
C VAL A 34 -2.71 1.92 -2.94
N LEU A 35 -1.85 0.89 -2.81
CA LEU A 35 -0.42 1.06 -2.60
C LEU A 35 0.32 1.88 -3.67
N PRO A 36 0.15 1.64 -4.99
CA PRO A 36 0.92 2.36 -6.01
C PRO A 36 0.78 3.87 -5.97
N LYS A 37 -0.41 4.36 -5.57
CA LYS A 37 -0.68 5.79 -5.47
C LYS A 37 -0.13 6.38 -4.17
N MET A 38 -0.12 5.62 -3.09
CA MET A 38 0.48 6.08 -1.82
C MET A 38 2.01 6.10 -1.89
N ALA A 39 2.59 5.18 -2.64
CA ALA A 39 4.02 4.99 -2.78
C ALA A 39 4.65 5.79 -3.94
N GLU A 40 3.88 6.66 -4.62
CA GLU A 40 4.28 7.29 -5.88
C GLU A 40 5.60 8.07 -5.81
N ASN A 41 5.90 8.69 -4.66
CA ASN A 41 7.11 9.49 -4.44
C ASN A 41 8.07 8.83 -3.44
N LEU A 42 7.94 7.53 -3.20
CA LEU A 42 8.78 6.77 -2.28
C LEU A 42 9.72 5.84 -3.06
N THR A 43 10.91 5.65 -2.53
CA THR A 43 11.92 4.74 -3.08
C THR A 43 12.50 3.87 -1.96
N GLY A 44 13.25 2.83 -2.34
CA GLY A 44 13.89 1.92 -1.39
C GLY A 44 13.07 0.65 -1.19
N LYS A 45 12.75 0.31 0.06
CA LYS A 45 12.04 -0.92 0.41
C LYS A 45 10.80 -0.61 1.25
N ILE A 46 9.66 -1.17 0.85
CA ILE A 46 8.42 -1.13 1.62
C ILE A 46 8.11 -2.53 2.14
N ILE A 47 7.58 -2.63 3.35
CA ILE A 47 7.20 -3.90 3.97
C ILE A 47 5.73 -3.80 4.34
N GLY A 48 4.94 -4.78 3.91
CA GLY A 48 3.49 -4.78 4.10
C GLY A 48 2.94 -6.16 4.46
N ASP A 49 1.64 -6.19 4.75
CA ASP A 49 0.91 -7.42 5.02
C ASP A 49 0.81 -8.34 3.77
N LYS A 50 0.46 -9.62 4.01
CA LYS A 50 0.20 -10.60 2.94
C LYS A 50 -0.87 -10.15 1.94
N GLY A 51 -1.79 -9.29 2.34
CA GLY A 51 -2.78 -8.68 1.44
C GLY A 51 -2.18 -7.94 0.23
N TYR A 52 -0.91 -7.51 0.31
CA TYR A 52 -0.21 -6.82 -0.77
C TYR A 52 0.53 -7.76 -1.73
N ILE A 53 0.56 -9.08 -1.48
CA ILE A 53 1.30 -10.01 -2.33
C ILE A 53 0.66 -10.09 -3.73
N SER A 54 1.41 -9.65 -4.74
CA SER A 54 1.05 -9.77 -6.16
C SER A 54 2.29 -9.49 -7.02
N GLN A 55 2.61 -10.40 -7.96
CA GLN A 55 3.74 -10.21 -8.87
C GLN A 55 3.59 -8.93 -9.68
N LYS A 56 2.39 -8.66 -10.22
CA LYS A 56 2.10 -7.43 -10.98
C LYS A 56 2.36 -6.17 -10.15
N LEU A 57 1.98 -6.18 -8.87
CA LEU A 57 2.20 -5.04 -7.98
C LEU A 57 3.70 -4.86 -7.68
N PHE A 58 4.40 -5.96 -7.44
CA PHE A 58 5.85 -5.95 -7.25
C PHE A 58 6.55 -5.32 -8.46
N ASP A 59 6.28 -5.81 -9.67
CA ASP A 59 6.91 -5.32 -10.91
C ASP A 59 6.65 -3.81 -11.08
N GLN A 60 5.41 -3.37 -10.89
CA GLN A 60 5.00 -1.97 -11.01
C GLN A 60 5.73 -1.04 -10.01
N LEU A 61 5.96 -1.49 -8.78
CA LEU A 61 6.66 -0.70 -7.77
C LEU A 61 8.18 -0.74 -8.00
N TYR A 62 8.69 -1.89 -8.43
CA TYR A 62 10.11 -2.11 -8.68
C TYR A 62 10.62 -1.24 -9.84
N GLU A 63 9.83 -1.10 -10.91
CA GLU A 63 10.10 -0.15 -12.00
C GLU A 63 10.24 1.31 -11.52
N LYS A 64 9.62 1.65 -10.39
CA LYS A 64 9.69 2.97 -9.76
C LYS A 64 10.76 3.08 -8.68
N GLY A 65 11.61 2.06 -8.52
CA GLY A 65 12.68 2.04 -7.52
C GLY A 65 12.20 1.71 -6.11
N LEU A 66 11.05 1.06 -5.97
CA LEU A 66 10.51 0.60 -4.69
C LEU A 66 10.35 -0.93 -4.68
N GLN A 67 11.11 -1.60 -3.83
CA GLN A 67 10.99 -3.03 -3.60
C GLN A 67 9.89 -3.30 -2.56
N LEU A 68 8.82 -3.99 -2.99
CA LEU A 68 7.75 -4.51 -2.13
C LEU A 68 8.13 -5.88 -1.53
#